data_AF-A0A7K6EXD1-F1
#
_entry.id   AF-A0A7K6EXD1-F1
#
_cell.length_a   1.000
_cell.length_b   1.000
_cell.length_c   1.000
_cell.angle_alpha   90.00
_cell.angle_beta   90.00
_cell.angle_gamma   90.00
#
_symmetry.space_group_name_H-M   'P 1'
#
loop_
_entity.id
_entity.type
_entity.pdbx_description
1 polymer ?
#
loop_
_entity_poly.entity_id
_entity_poly.type
_entity_poly.pdbx_seq_one_letter_code
_entity_poly.pdbx_strand_id
1 'polypeptide(L)'
;IDLIRSKSGTTVIDFIKNCAHISTEQHRADLLATALAQQLWVAQAVIKCFDCGEEGHVRKQCPKNEQRNKRPSKLSPSCKTSYHWSSHCRSKFNQQRNHLPKQGNLKGGVRSGAPQQNRIQPQLVPT
;
A
#
# COMPACT_ATOMS: atom_id res chain seq x y z
N ILE A 1 29.67 -9.76 -11.86
CA ILE A 1 31.06 -10.06 -12.31
C ILE A 1 31.08 -11.16 -13.39
N ASP A 2 30.07 -12.02 -13.44
CA ASP A 2 29.96 -13.12 -14.41
C ASP A 2 29.75 -12.73 -15.87
N LEU A 3 29.40 -11.48 -16.17
CA LEU A 3 29.11 -11.05 -17.53
C LEU A 3 30.36 -10.80 -18.40
N ILE A 4 31.55 -10.76 -17.79
CA ILE A 4 32.80 -10.43 -18.51
C ILE A 4 33.52 -11.69 -19.01
N ARG A 5 33.24 -12.87 -18.43
CA ARG A 5 33.96 -14.11 -18.76
C ARG A 5 33.59 -14.72 -20.12
N SER A 6 32.62 -14.15 -20.84
CA SER A 6 32.09 -14.72 -22.10
C SER A 6 32.49 -13.98 -23.37
N LYS A 7 33.24 -12.87 -23.32
CA LYS A 7 33.61 -12.11 -24.52
C LYS A 7 35.08 -12.29 -24.90
N SER A 8 35.33 -13.08 -25.95
CA SER A 8 36.63 -13.21 -26.61
C SER A 8 36.93 -11.95 -27.42
N GLY A 9 37.91 -11.15 -26.99
CA GLY A 9 38.36 -9.92 -27.67
C GLY A 9 38.40 -8.65 -26.82
N THR A 10 38.12 -8.72 -25.52
CA THR A 10 38.17 -7.56 -24.63
C THR A 10 39.60 -7.19 -24.28
N THR A 11 39.98 -5.96 -24.64
CA THR A 11 41.28 -5.39 -24.27
C THR A 11 41.25 -4.83 -22.85
N VAL A 12 42.40 -4.61 -22.23
CA VAL A 12 42.51 -3.99 -20.89
C VAL A 12 41.75 -2.65 -20.82
N ILE A 13 41.71 -1.90 -21.91
CA ILE A 13 40.96 -0.64 -22.03
C ILE A 13 39.45 -0.87 -21.85
N ASP A 14 38.92 -1.98 -22.36
CA ASP A 14 37.50 -2.32 -22.23
C ASP A 14 37.14 -2.68 -20.80
N PHE A 15 38.05 -3.33 -20.07
CA PHE A 15 37.88 -3.57 -18.63
C PHE A 15 37.83 -2.26 -17.84
N ILE A 16 38.73 -1.32 -18.13
CA ILE A 16 38.77 -0.01 -17.47
C ILE A 16 37.47 0.76 -17.72
N LYS A 17 36.98 0.77 -18.97
CA LYS A 17 35.71 1.41 -19.34
C LYS A 17 34.51 0.80 -18.62
N ASN A 18 34.47 -0.51 -18.47
CA ASN A 18 33.38 -1.20 -17.77
C ASN A 18 33.37 -0.90 -16.26
N CYS A 19 34.53 -0.63 -15.67
CA CYS A 19 34.65 -0.29 -14.25
C CYS A 19 34.42 1.20 -13.94
N ALA A 20 34.37 2.07 -14.94
CA ALA A 20 34.32 3.52 -14.76
C ALA A 20 33.10 4.01 -13.95
N HIS A 21 31.97 3.30 -14.02
CA HIS A 21 30.76 3.67 -13.28
C HIS A 21 30.74 3.14 -11.83
N ILE A 22 31.57 2.15 -11.50
CA ILE A 22 31.57 1.47 -10.19
C ILE A 22 32.13 2.39 -9.09
N SER A 23 33.00 3.34 -9.44
CA SER A 23 33.59 4.30 -8.51
C SER A 23 32.70 5.52 -8.25
N THR A 24 31.55 5.64 -8.92
CA THR A 24 30.63 6.76 -8.72
C THR A 24 29.99 6.68 -7.33
N GLU A 25 29.77 7.83 -6.71
CA GLU A 25 29.01 7.92 -5.45
C GLU A 25 27.59 7.37 -5.61
N GLN A 26 27.02 7.46 -6.83
CA GLN A 26 25.72 6.89 -7.16
C GLN A 26 25.72 5.37 -7.02
N HIS A 27 26.72 4.68 -7.59
CA HIS A 27 26.81 3.22 -7.47
C HIS A 27 27.02 2.77 -6.01
N ARG A 28 27.80 3.52 -5.24
CA ARG A 28 27.98 3.27 -3.79
C ARG A 28 26.66 3.46 -3.02
N ALA A 29 25.92 4.53 -3.30
CA ALA A 29 24.63 4.82 -2.69
C ALA A 29 23.59 3.74 -3.02
N ASP A 30 23.52 3.28 -4.27
CA ASP A 30 22.59 2.23 -4.70
C ASP A 30 22.90 0.87 -4.05
N LEU A 31 24.18 0.51 -3.95
CA LEU A 31 24.62 -0.70 -3.24
C LEU A 31 24.24 -0.64 -1.77
N LEU A 32 24.49 0.50 -1.11
CA LEU A 32 24.10 0.73 0.28
C LEU A 32 22.57 0.66 0.45
N ALA A 33 21.80 1.32 -0.42
CA ALA A 33 20.35 1.31 -0.39
C ALA A 33 19.78 -0.11 -0.59
N THR A 34 20.35 -0.88 -1.51
CA THR A 34 19.95 -2.28 -1.76
C THR A 34 20.23 -3.16 -0.54
N ALA A 35 21.40 -3.03 0.09
CA ALA A 35 21.75 -3.76 1.30
C ALA A 35 20.79 -3.43 2.45
N LEU A 36 20.46 -2.15 2.64
CA LEU A 36 19.49 -1.73 3.66
C LEU A 36 18.07 -2.23 3.33
N ALA A 37 17.64 -2.21 2.07
CA ALA A 37 16.34 -2.72 1.65
C ALA A 37 16.17 -4.21 1.98
N GLN A 38 17.23 -5.02 1.83
CA GLN A 38 17.24 -6.43 2.23
C GLN A 38 17.09 -6.62 3.74
N GLN A 39 17.43 -5.63 4.57
CA GLN A 39 17.21 -5.69 6.03
C GLN A 39 15.84 -5.13 6.44
N LEU A 40 15.21 -4.32 5.59
CA LEU A 40 13.92 -3.67 5.85
C LEU A 40 12.70 -4.57 5.58
N TRP A 41 12.85 -5.71 4.88
CA TRP A 41 11.78 -6.71 4.71
C TRP A 41 11.18 -7.20 6.04
N VAL A 42 11.96 -7.17 7.13
CA VAL A 42 11.52 -7.54 8.48
C VAL A 42 10.47 -6.56 9.03
N ALA A 43 10.52 -5.28 8.66
CA ALA A 43 9.54 -4.28 9.10
C ALA A 43 8.14 -4.54 8.53
N GLN A 44 8.06 -5.13 7.33
CA GLN A 44 6.81 -5.49 6.69
C GLN A 44 6.18 -6.72 7.36
N ALA A 45 6.97 -7.67 7.86
CA ALA A 45 6.46 -8.87 8.51
C ALA A 45 5.75 -8.57 9.86
N VAL A 46 6.12 -7.50 10.57
CA VAL A 46 5.54 -7.19 11.89
C VAL A 46 4.20 -6.44 11.81
N ILE A 47 3.85 -5.88 10.64
CA ILE A 47 2.59 -5.13 10.51
C ILE A 47 1.40 -6.05 10.29
N LYS A 48 0.49 -6.06 11.27
CA LYS A 48 -0.78 -6.80 11.20
C LYS A 48 -1.84 -5.97 10.49
N CYS A 49 -2.53 -6.58 9.53
CA CYS A 49 -3.61 -5.94 8.81
C CYS A 49 -4.83 -5.73 9.71
N PHE A 50 -5.28 -4.48 9.81
CA PHE A 50 -6.46 -4.11 10.61
C PHE A 50 -7.81 -4.66 10.08
N ASP A 51 -7.83 -5.25 8.88
CA ASP A 51 -9.07 -5.74 8.25
C ASP A 51 -9.15 -7.28 8.29
N CYS A 52 -8.07 -7.99 7.93
CA CYS A 52 -8.05 -9.45 7.91
C CYS A 52 -7.25 -10.11 9.06
N GLY A 53 -6.43 -9.34 9.79
CA GLY A 53 -5.61 -9.86 10.88
C GLY A 53 -4.37 -10.64 10.44
N GLU A 54 -4.09 -10.77 9.14
CA GLU A 54 -2.85 -11.36 8.64
C GLU A 54 -1.71 -10.34 8.71
N GLU A 55 -0.48 -10.81 8.90
CA GLU A 55 0.72 -9.97 8.94
C GLU A 55 1.31 -9.76 7.53
N GLY A 56 2.34 -8.92 7.41
CA GLY A 56 2.94 -8.62 6.11
C GLY A 56 2.33 -7.44 5.35
N HIS A 57 1.21 -6.87 5.80
CA HIS A 57 0.55 -5.79 5.06
C HIS A 57 -0.40 -4.92 5.91
N VAL A 58 -0.65 -3.70 5.43
CA VAL A 58 -1.68 -2.80 5.99
C VAL A 58 -3.01 -2.94 5.26
N ARG A 59 -4.11 -2.47 5.87
CA ARG A 59 -5.48 -2.52 5.30
C ARG A 59 -5.58 -2.07 3.82
N LYS A 60 -4.77 -1.09 3.40
CA LYS A 60 -4.75 -0.60 1.99
C LYS A 60 -4.20 -1.63 1.00
N GLN A 61 -3.29 -2.48 1.44
CA GLN A 61 -2.63 -3.53 0.66
C GLN A 61 -3.25 -4.91 0.91
N CYS A 62 -4.37 -4.96 1.63
CA CYS A 62 -5.05 -6.23 1.94
C CYS A 62 -5.59 -6.85 0.65
N PRO A 63 -5.21 -8.10 0.31
CA PRO A 63 -5.67 -8.76 -0.92
C PRO A 63 -7.20 -8.96 -0.91
N LYS A 64 -7.80 -9.13 0.27
CA LYS A 64 -9.27 -9.21 0.44
C LYS A 64 -9.98 -7.87 0.16
N ASN A 65 -9.23 -6.76 0.13
CA ASN A 65 -9.76 -5.41 -0.10
C ASN A 65 -9.78 -5.02 -1.59
N GLU A 66 -9.04 -5.71 -2.46
CA GLU A 66 -9.11 -5.49 -3.91
C GLU A 66 -10.51 -5.76 -4.48
N GLN A 67 -11.24 -6.69 -3.87
CA GLN A 67 -12.61 -7.02 -4.27
C GLN A 67 -13.64 -5.98 -3.77
N ARG A 68 -13.33 -5.26 -2.69
CA ARG A 68 -14.25 -4.30 -2.05
C ARG A 68 -14.16 -2.90 -2.62
N ASN A 69 -13.01 -2.52 -3.20
CA ASN A 69 -12.79 -1.18 -3.77
C ASN A 69 -13.07 -1.09 -5.27
N LYS A 70 -13.84 -2.03 -5.83
CA LYS A 70 -14.33 -1.88 -7.20
C LYS A 70 -15.30 -0.70 -7.23
N ARG A 71 -14.82 0.46 -7.70
CA ARG A 71 -15.70 1.55 -8.09
C ARG A 71 -16.74 0.98 -9.05
N PRO A 72 -18.03 1.28 -8.87
CA PRO A 72 -19.04 0.75 -9.76
C PRO A 72 -18.71 1.21 -11.19
N SER A 73 -18.69 0.27 -12.13
CA SER A 73 -18.45 0.55 -13.55
C SER A 73 -19.58 1.35 -14.19
N LYS A 74 -20.73 1.46 -13.50
CA LYS A 74 -21.91 2.20 -13.93
C LYS A 74 -22.02 3.51 -13.15
N LEU A 75 -22.52 4.55 -13.80
CA LEU A 75 -22.90 5.80 -13.16
C LEU A 75 -23.93 5.53 -12.06
N SER A 76 -23.85 6.30 -10.97
CA SER A 76 -24.80 6.22 -9.86
C SER A 76 -26.24 6.38 -10.38
N PRO A 77 -27.15 5.42 -10.14
CA PRO A 77 -28.55 5.52 -10.59
C PRO A 77 -29.29 6.77 -10.08
N SER A 78 -28.85 7.31 -8.94
CA SER A 78 -29.52 8.41 -8.24
C SER A 78 -29.24 9.78 -8.87
N CYS A 79 -27.98 10.08 -9.18
CA CYS A 79 -27.59 11.37 -9.76
C CYS A 79 -27.06 11.28 -11.20
N LYS A 80 -26.61 10.10 -11.63
CA LYS A 80 -26.01 9.79 -12.95
C LYS A 80 -24.88 10.73 -13.39
N THR A 81 -24.27 11.47 -12.47
CA THR A 81 -23.18 12.42 -12.74
C THR A 81 -21.80 11.86 -12.41
N SER A 82 -21.71 10.89 -11.49
CA SER A 82 -20.43 10.28 -11.11
C SER A 82 -20.58 8.81 -10.72
N TYR A 83 -19.45 8.12 -10.72
CA TYR A 83 -19.34 6.68 -10.46
C TYR A 83 -19.20 6.41 -8.96
N HIS A 84 -20.32 6.10 -8.32
CA HIS A 84 -20.42 5.70 -6.92
C HIS A 84 -21.72 4.92 -6.70
N TRP A 85 -21.85 4.23 -5.58
CA TRP A 85 -23.08 3.52 -5.24
C TRP A 85 -24.17 4.50 -4.81
N SER A 86 -25.45 4.22 -5.10
CA SER A 86 -26.59 5.08 -4.71
C SER A 86 -26.64 5.42 -3.21
N SER A 87 -26.10 4.56 -2.35
CA SER A 87 -26.00 4.78 -0.90
C SER A 87 -24.95 5.81 -0.50
N HIS A 88 -23.99 6.09 -1.38
CA HIS A 88 -22.94 7.09 -1.18
C HIS A 88 -23.19 8.34 -2.05
N CYS A 89 -24.39 8.48 -2.61
CA CYS A 89 -24.76 9.60 -3.45
C CYS A 89 -24.98 10.86 -2.62
N ARG A 90 -23.99 11.77 -2.64
CA ARG A 90 -24.05 13.07 -1.97
C ARG A 90 -24.62 14.20 -2.85
N SER A 91 -25.06 13.89 -4.07
CA SER A 91 -25.71 14.88 -4.94
C SER A 91 -27.03 15.33 -4.32
N LYS A 92 -27.27 16.65 -4.32
CA LYS A 92 -28.56 17.23 -3.92
C LYS A 92 -29.61 17.15 -5.03
N PHE A 93 -29.19 16.86 -6.26
CA PHE A 93 -30.04 16.88 -7.44
C PHE A 93 -29.93 15.57 -8.24
N ASN A 94 -31.06 15.12 -8.78
CA ASN A 94 -31.09 14.03 -9.75
C ASN A 94 -30.87 14.56 -11.19
N GLN A 95 -30.89 13.66 -12.18
CA GLN A 95 -30.75 14.01 -13.61
C GLN A 95 -31.79 15.06 -14.07
N GLN A 96 -32.98 15.09 -13.46
CA GLN A 96 -34.07 16.00 -13.79
C GLN A 96 -34.00 17.33 -13.01
N ARG A 97 -32.87 17.62 -12.34
CA ARG A 97 -32.66 18.79 -11.46
C ARG A 97 -33.65 18.87 -10.29
N ASN A 98 -34.34 17.77 -9.99
CA ASN A 98 -35.21 17.67 -8.84
C ASN A 98 -34.37 17.36 -7.60
N HIS A 99 -34.79 17.91 -6.46
CA HIS A 99 -34.13 17.66 -5.19
C HIS A 99 -34.21 16.17 -4.83
N LEU A 100 -33.05 15.55 -4.63
CA LEU A 100 -32.98 14.20 -4.05
C LEU A 100 -33.46 14.28 -2.59
N PRO A 101 -34.27 13.31 -2.12
CA PRO A 101 -34.66 13.25 -0.72
C PRO A 101 -33.39 13.18 0.13
N LYS A 102 -33.34 13.99 1.20
CA LYS A 102 -32.20 13.97 2.13
C LYS A 102 -32.09 12.55 2.69
N GLN A 103 -31.05 11.81 2.29
CA GLN A 103 -30.65 10.62 3.02
C GLN A 103 -30.18 11.10 4.40
N GLY A 104 -31.09 11.07 5.37
CA GLY A 104 -30.74 11.27 6.76
C GLY A 104 -29.68 10.24 7.11
N ASN A 105 -28.55 10.69 7.65
CA ASN A 105 -27.63 9.80 8.33
C ASN A 105 -28.42 9.17 9.49
N LEU A 106 -28.97 7.97 9.27
CA LEU A 106 -29.34 7.08 10.36
C LEU A 106 -28.06 6.94 11.19
N LYS A 107 -28.11 7.46 12.42
CA LYS A 107 -27.03 7.41 13.39
C LYS A 107 -26.40 6.02 13.31
N GLY A 108 -25.08 5.99 13.06
CA GLY A 108 -24.33 4.75 13.00
C GLY A 108 -24.70 3.90 14.22
N GLY A 109 -25.23 2.71 13.96
CA GLY A 109 -25.48 1.75 15.01
C GLY A 109 -24.20 1.58 15.83
N VAL A 110 -24.34 1.63 17.14
CA VAL A 110 -23.28 1.29 18.09
C VAL A 110 -22.74 -0.06 17.65
N ARG A 111 -21.53 -0.11 17.10
CA ARG A 111 -20.80 -1.36 17.01
C ARG A 111 -20.53 -1.73 18.46
N SER A 112 -21.19 -2.78 18.96
CA SER A 112 -20.85 -3.39 20.23
C SER A 112 -19.38 -3.80 20.14
N GLY A 113 -18.49 -2.96 20.66
CA GLY A 113 -17.09 -3.27 20.79
C GLY A 113 -16.97 -4.38 21.83
N ALA A 114 -16.45 -5.53 21.42
CA ALA A 114 -15.94 -6.51 22.36
C ALA A 114 -14.92 -5.81 23.29
N PRO A 115 -14.92 -6.11 24.61
CA PRO A 115 -14.03 -5.43 25.54
C PRO A 115 -12.57 -5.67 25.15
N GLN A 116 -11.84 -4.57 24.98
CA GLN A 116 -10.40 -4.56 24.73
C GLN A 116 -9.68 -4.99 26.01
N GLN A 117 -9.47 -6.30 26.18
CA GLN A 117 -8.48 -6.81 27.12
C GLN A 117 -7.13 -6.88 26.40
N ASN A 118 -6.48 -5.73 26.24
CA ASN A 118 -5.05 -5.74 25.95
C ASN A 118 -4.34 -4.70 26.81
N ARG A 119 -4.22 -5.05 28.09
CA ARG A 119 -3.37 -4.39 29.06
C ARG A 119 -1.94 -4.88 28.80
N ILE A 120 -1.13 -4.06 28.12
CA ILE A 120 0.31 -4.27 28.08
C ILE A 120 0.82 -4.09 29.51
N GLN A 121 1.29 -5.18 30.13
CA GLN A 121 2.04 -5.11 31.37
C GLN A 121 3.43 -4.51 31.07
N PRO A 122 3.93 -3.52 31.82
CA PRO A 122 5.32 -3.12 31.71
C PRO A 122 6.21 -4.26 32.19
N GLN A 123 7.06 -4.78 31.31
CA GLN A 123 8.09 -5.75 31.67
C GLN A 123 9.10 -5.06 32.60
N LEU A 124 9.27 -5.60 33.81
CA LEU A 124 10.40 -5.22 34.67
C LEU A 124 11.69 -5.71 34.02
N VAL A 125 12.65 -4.79 33.85
CA VAL A 125 14.03 -5.12 33.53
C VAL A 125 14.77 -5.50 34.81
N PRO A 126 15.50 -6.63 34.86
CA PRO A 126 16.41 -6.92 35.95
C PRO A 126 17.75 -6.19 35.74
N THR A 127 18.24 -5.60 36.83
CA THR A 127 19.61 -5.06 37.02
C THR A 127 20.67 -6.15 37.01
#